data_AF-A0A9D5WZ16-F1
#
_entry.id   AF-A0A9D5WZ16-F1
#
_cell.length_a   1.000
_cell.length_b   1.000
_cell.length_c   1.000
_cell.angle_alpha   90.00
_cell.angle_beta   90.00
_cell.angle_gamma   90.00
#
_symmetry.space_group_name_H-M   'P 1'
#
loop_
_entity.id
_entity.type
_entity.pdbx_description
1 polymer ?
#
loop_
_entity_poly.entity_id
_entity_poly.type
_entity_poly.pdbx_seq_one_letter_code
_entity_poly.pdbx_strand_id
1 'polypeptide(L)' 'MFIDKDGWGNYSIQELTNKELKLLRAALQAYIQCNFGHVDKADRLRIWKFDREFNSIMKHEK' A
#
# COMPACT_ATOMS: atom_id res chain seq x y z
N MET A 1 -8.19 -4.65 0.25
CA MET A 1 -8.24 -3.17 0.22
C MET A 1 -8.39 -2.71 -1.23
N PHE A 2 -9.10 -1.61 -1.50
CA PHE A 2 -9.16 -1.01 -2.83
C PHE A 2 -8.25 0.22 -2.91
N ILE A 3 -7.61 0.40 -4.06
CA ILE A 3 -6.74 1.53 -4.38
C ILE A 3 -7.32 2.20 -5.63
N ASP A 4 -7.54 3.51 -5.54
CA ASP A 4 -7.85 4.33 -6.69
C ASP A 4 -6.52 4.83 -7.27
N LYS A 5 -6.19 4.38 -8.49
CA LYS A 5 -4.89 4.65 -9.12
C LYS A 5 -4.90 5.94 -9.94
N ASP A 6 -6.06 6.32 -10.45
CA ASP A 6 -6.22 7.29 -11.54
C ASP A 6 -7.62 7.92 -11.65
N GLY A 7 -8.52 7.65 -10.69
CA GLY A 7 -9.90 8.14 -10.68
C GLY A 7 -10.82 7.39 -11.64
N TRP A 8 -10.34 6.31 -12.29
CA TRP A 8 -11.10 5.53 -13.27
C TRP A 8 -11.65 4.21 -12.70
N GLY A 9 -11.30 3.86 -11.47
CA GLY A 9 -11.84 2.69 -10.80
C GLY A 9 -11.15 2.35 -9.48
N ASN A 10 -11.86 1.60 -8.64
CA ASN A 10 -11.30 1.00 -7.43
C ASN A 10 -10.68 -0.36 -7.79
N TYR A 11 -9.36 -0.47 -7.79
CA TYR A 11 -8.66 -1.73 -8.00
C TYR A 11 -8.45 -2.46 -6.70
N SER A 12 -8.75 -3.76 -6.65
CA SER A 12 -8.39 -4.55 -5.47
C SER A 12 -6.89 -4.69 -5.39
N ILE A 13 -6.32 -4.53 -4.20
CA ILE A 13 -4.90 -4.81 -3.94
C ILE A 13 -4.50 -6.24 -4.34
N GLN A 14 -5.46 -7.18 -4.38
CA GLN A 14 -5.24 -8.56 -4.80
C GLN A 14 -5.08 -8.72 -6.32
N GLU A 15 -5.50 -7.72 -7.10
CA GLU A 15 -5.41 -7.72 -8.57
C GLU A 15 -4.08 -7.10 -9.06
N LEU A 16 -3.30 -6.52 -8.15
CA LEU A 16 -2.01 -5.92 -8.47
C LEU A 16 -0.92 -6.98 -8.61
N THR A 17 -0.02 -6.77 -9.56
CA THR A 17 1.17 -7.62 -9.69
C THR A 17 2.11 -7.41 -8.51
N ASN A 18 2.98 -8.39 -8.22
CA ASN A 18 3.98 -8.25 -7.14
C ASN A 18 4.90 -7.05 -7.32
N LYS A 19 5.23 -6.72 -8.58
CA LYS A 19 6.05 -5.56 -8.91
C LYS A 19 5.35 -4.27 -8.50
N GLU A 20 4.06 -4.15 -8.80
CA GLU A 20 3.24 -3.01 -8.41
C GLU A 20 3.06 -2.93 -6.89
N LEU A 21 2.81 -4.07 -6.23
CA LEU A 21 2.71 -4.14 -4.76
C LEU A 21 4.00 -3.68 -4.08
N LYS A 22 5.16 -4.17 -4.54
CA LYS A 22 6.48 -3.79 -4.02
C LYS A 22 6.76 -2.30 -4.27
N LEU A 23 6.41 -1.79 -5.45
CA LEU A 23 6.57 -0.38 -5.78
C LEU A 23 5.71 0.51 -4.86
N LEU A 24 4.44 0.16 -4.65
CA LEU A 24 3.56 0.88 -3.75
C LEU A 24 4.08 0.86 -2.31
N ARG A 25 4.56 -0.30 -1.83
CA ARG A 25 5.17 -0.39 -0.49
C ARG A 25 6.37 0.55 -0.34
N ALA A 26 7.27 0.57 -1.32
CA ALA A 26 8.42 1.47 -1.32
C ALA A 26 8.01 2.96 -1.34
N ALA A 27 7.02 3.32 -2.14
CA ALA A 27 6.50 4.68 -2.21
C ALA A 27 5.89 5.13 -0.87
N LEU A 28 5.11 4.26 -0.21
CA LEU A 28 4.53 4.56 1.11
C LEU A 28 5.60 4.69 2.20
N GLN A 29 6.65 3.87 2.15
CA GLN A 29 7.81 4.01 3.05
C GLN A 29 8.53 5.34 2.85
N ALA A 30 8.76 5.73 1.59
CA ALA A 30 9.37 7.02 1.27
C ALA A 30 8.49 8.18 1.75
N TYR A 31 7.16 8.11 1.57
CA TYR A 31 6.22 9.10 2.10
C TYR A 31 6.34 9.24 3.62
N ILE A 32 6.35 8.13 4.37
CA ILE A 32 6.53 8.18 5.84
C ILE A 32 7.87 8.82 6.21
N GLN A 33 8.96 8.44 5.53
CA GLN A 33 10.31 8.96 5.79
C GLN A 33 10.42 10.45 5.51
N CYS A 34 9.90 10.92 4.36
CA CYS A 34 9.89 12.34 4.01
C CYS A 34 9.08 13.19 4.99
N ASN A 35 8.07 12.60 5.63
CA ASN A 35 7.28 13.25 6.67
C ASN A 35 7.85 13.03 8.09
N PHE A 36 9.06 12.46 8.24
CA PHE A 36 9.68 12.14 9.54
C PHE A 36 8.76 11.33 10.48
N GLY A 37 7.90 10.47 9.92
CA GLY A 37 6.90 9.72 10.68
C GLY A 37 5.64 10.51 11.05
N HIS A 38 5.59 11.82 10.81
CA HIS A 38 4.41 12.68 11.01
C HIS A 38 3.41 12.54 9.87
N VAL A 39 2.74 11.39 9.83
CA VAL A 39 1.64 11.12 8.91
C VAL A 39 0.32 11.34 9.65
N ASP A 40 -0.70 11.90 9.00
CA ASP A 40 -2.01 12.10 9.64
C ASP A 40 -2.67 10.78 10.04
N LYS A 41 -3.68 10.86 10.93
CA LYS A 41 -4.31 9.67 11.50
C LYS A 41 -5.00 8.80 10.45
N ALA A 42 -5.63 9.39 9.44
CA ALA A 42 -6.36 8.66 8.41
C ALA A 42 -5.38 7.92 7.49
N ASP A 43 -4.31 8.58 7.07
CA ASP A 43 -3.28 7.95 6.23
C ASP A 43 -2.51 6.87 6.98
N ARG A 44 -2.17 7.07 8.27
CA ARG A 44 -1.55 6.00 9.07
C ARG A 44 -2.40 4.73 9.08
N LEU A 45 -3.73 4.86 9.23
CA LEU A 45 -4.64 3.71 9.24
C LEU A 45 -4.67 3.02 7.87
N ARG A 46 -4.69 3.80 6.78
CA ARG A 46 -4.67 3.27 5.41
C ARG A 46 -3.37 2.55 5.10
N ILE A 47 -2.23 3.14 5.46
CA ILE A 47 -0.89 2.56 5.25
C ILE A 47 -0.75 1.28 6.07
N TRP A 48 -1.19 1.27 7.33
CA TRP A 48 -1.16 0.06 8.15
C TRP A 48 -2.02 -1.06 7.55
N LYS A 49 -3.23 -0.73 7.06
CA LYS A 49 -4.10 -1.70 6.39
C LYS A 49 -3.45 -2.24 5.11
N PHE A 50 -2.83 -1.37 4.31
CA PHE A 50 -2.07 -1.77 3.13
C PHE A 50 -0.94 -2.73 3.49
N ASP A 51 -0.11 -2.41 4.49
CA ASP A 51 1.04 -3.24 4.86
C ASP A 51 0.60 -4.62 5.37
N ARG A 52 -0.51 -4.70 6.12
CA ARG A 52 -1.09 -5.97 6.54
C ARG A 52 -1.51 -6.85 5.36
N GLU A 53 -2.22 -6.27 4.38
CA GLU A 53 -2.66 -6.96 3.17
C GLU A 53 -1.47 -7.39 2.31
N PHE A 54 -0.51 -6.49 2.08
CA PHE A 54 0.74 -6.78 1.39
C PHE A 54 1.45 -7.99 2.00
N ASN A 55 1.65 -7.99 3.32
CA ASN A 55 2.35 -9.08 4.00
C ASN A 55 1.57 -10.40 3.93
N SER A 56 0.23 -10.33 3.87
CA SER A 56 -0.60 -11.52 3.65
C SER A 56 -0.40 -12.08 2.24
N ILE A 57 -0.46 -11.24 1.21
CA ILE A 57 -0.28 -11.64 -0.20
C ILE A 57 1.11 -12.23 -0.42
N MET A 58 2.16 -11.52 0.00
CA MET A 58 3.55 -11.93 -0.20
C MET A 58 3.93 -13.20 0.57
N LYS A 59 3.24 -13.54 1.68
CA LYS A 59 3.47 -14.80 2.41
C LYS A 59 3.00 -16.03 1.65
N HIS A 60 2.06 -15.87 0.73
CA HIS A 60 1.51 -16.97 -0.08
C HIS A 60 2.25 -17.15 -1.41
N GLU A 61 3.25 -16.32 -1.70
CA GLU A 61 4.18 -16.54 -2.81
C GLU A 61 5.27 -17.54 -2.39
N LYS A 62 5.20 -18.75 -2.92
CA LYS A 62 6.29 -19.75 -2.88
C LYS A 62 7.18 -19.60 -4.10
#